data_AF-A0A3D4ZIS5-F1
#
_entry.id   AF-A0A3D4ZIS5-F1
#
_cell.length_a   1.000
_cell.length_b   1.000
_cell.length_c   1.000
_cell.angle_alpha   90.00
_cell.angle_beta   90.00
_cell.angle_gamma   90.00
#
_symmetry.space_group_name_H-M   'P 1'
#
loop_
_entity.id
_entity.type
_entity.pdbx_description
1 polymer ?
#
loop_
_entity_poly.entity_id
_entity_poly.type
_entity_poly.pdbx_seq_one_letter_code
_entity_poly.pdbx_strand_id
1 'polypeptide(L)' 'MLSNQAHIFNGKTYTLPYNLTTYGFIINKDLFKQVGLTEKDYPKTWADVRRV' A
#
# COMPACT_ATOMS: atom_id res chain seq x y z
N MET A 1 8.15 11.49 -6.87
CA MET A 1 7.94 12.70 -6.05
C MET A 1 8.54 12.42 -4.68
N LEU A 2 9.62 13.10 -4.30
CA LEU A 2 10.15 12.98 -2.95
C LEU A 2 9.25 13.84 -2.03
N SER A 3 8.83 13.29 -0.87
CA SER A 3 7.85 13.91 0.05
C SER A 3 8.20 15.36 0.45
N ASN A 4 9.50 15.66 0.49
CA ASN A 4 10.09 16.96 0.82
C ASN A 4 9.80 18.10 -0.19
N GLN A 5 9.14 17.84 -1.33
CA GLN A 5 8.70 18.89 -2.26
C GLN A 5 7.18 18.92 -2.51
N ALA A 6 6.39 18.07 -1.86
CA ALA A 6 4.93 18.06 -2.04
C ALA A 6 4.25 19.38 -1.64
N HIS A 7 4.91 20.16 -0.78
CA HIS A 7 4.36 21.38 -0.18
C HIS A 7 4.98 22.68 -0.74
N ILE A 8 6.00 22.57 -1.58
CA ILE A 8 6.79 23.69 -2.09
C ILE A 8 6.60 23.78 -3.61
N PHE A 9 6.18 24.95 -4.09
CA PHE A 9 6.07 25.25 -5.52
C PHE A 9 6.80 26.56 -5.81
N ASN A 10 7.68 26.58 -6.82
CA ASN A 10 8.51 27.75 -7.17
C ASN A 10 9.23 28.39 -5.95
N GLY A 11 9.78 27.56 -5.06
CA GLY A 11 10.53 28.02 -3.88
C GLY A 11 9.68 28.62 -2.75
N LYS A 12 8.35 28.58 -2.85
CA LYS A 12 7.43 29.03 -1.79
C LYS A 12 6.63 27.87 -1.24
N THR A 13 6.37 27.89 0.07
CA THR A 13 5.55 26.89 0.78
C THR A 13 4.08 27.27 0.69
N TYR A 14 3.22 26.36 0.24
CA TYR A 14 1.78 26.60 0.07
C TYR A 14 0.89 25.74 0.95
N THR A 15 1.42 24.62 1.47
CA THR A 15 0.67 23.71 2.34
C THR A 15 1.58 23.20 3.45
N LEU A 16 0.97 22.67 4.51
CA LEU A 16 1.68 21.96 5.57
C LEU A 16 1.20 20.51 5.59
N PRO A 17 2.10 19.52 5.78
CA PRO A 17 1.69 18.13 5.94
C PRO A 17 0.87 17.99 7.22
N TYR A 18 -0.37 17.54 7.07
CA TYR A 18 -1.25 17.24 8.19
C TYR A 18 -1.15 15.78 8.63
N ASN A 19 -1.11 14.87 7.65
CA ASN A 19 -0.94 13.44 7.86
C ASN A 19 -0.21 12.82 6.66
N LEU A 20 0.44 11.67 6.90
CA LEU A 20 1.09 10.88 5.85
C LEU A 20 0.31 9.58 5.67
N THR A 21 -0.09 9.30 4.44
CA THR A 21 -0.73 8.03 4.08
C THR A 21 0.20 7.26 3.14
N THR A 22 0.42 6.00 3.44
CA THR A 22 1.14 5.06 2.58
C THR A 22 0.18 3.99 2.07
N TYR A 23 0.53 3.36 0.96
CA TYR A 23 -0.21 2.22 0.45
C TYR A 23 0.18 0.95 1.23
N GLY A 24 -0.82 0.18 1.63
CA GLY A 24 -0.66 -1.14 2.23
C GLY A 24 -1.47 -2.18 1.47
N PHE A 25 -0.93 -3.39 1.33
CA PHE A 25 -1.67 -4.53 0.78
C PHE A 25 -2.19 -5.38 1.94
N ILE A 26 -3.51 -5.42 2.12
CA ILE A 26 -4.16 -6.10 3.25
C ILE A 26 -4.94 -7.29 2.71
N ILE A 27 -4.76 -8.45 3.34
CA ILE A 27 -5.47 -9.70 3.02
C ILE A 27 -6.43 -10.07 4.15
N ASN A 28 -7.56 -10.67 3.79
CA ASN A 28 -8.49 -11.25 4.76
C ASN A 28 -8.08 -12.69 5.06
N LYS A 29 -7.50 -12.92 6.24
CA LYS A 29 -6.98 -14.23 6.66
C LYS A 29 -8.09 -15.29 6.81
N ASP A 30 -9.29 -14.89 7.19
CA ASP A 30 -10.40 -15.81 7.38
C ASP A 30 -10.90 -16.35 6.04
N LEU A 31 -11.02 -15.48 5.03
CA LEU A 31 -11.38 -15.90 3.68
C LEU A 31 -10.31 -16.81 3.06
N PHE A 32 -9.02 -16.49 3.25
CA PHE A 32 -7.93 -17.35 2.78
C PHE A 32 -8.00 -18.74 3.42
N LYS A 33 -8.23 -18.81 4.73
CA LYS A 33 -8.38 -20.08 5.45
C LYS A 33 -9.60 -20.88 4.99
N GLN A 34 -10.72 -20.22 4.68
CA GLN A 34 -11.94 -20.89 4.18
C GLN A 34 -11.71 -21.63 2.86
N VAL A 35 -10.86 -21.11 1.99
CA VAL A 35 -10.48 -21.75 0.72
C VAL A 35 -9.21 -22.60 0.82
N GLY A 36 -8.69 -22.83 2.03
CA GLY A 36 -7.53 -23.67 2.30
C GLY A 36 -6.17 -23.02 2.01
N LEU A 37 -6.13 -21.71 1.74
CA LEU A 37 -4.89 -20.97 1.56
C LEU A 37 -4.23 -20.67 2.90
N THR A 38 -2.89 -20.67 2.89
CA THR A 38 -2.05 -20.48 4.08
C THR A 38 -1.14 -19.26 3.92
N GLU A 39 -0.33 -18.97 4.93
CA GLU A 39 0.64 -17.86 4.86
C GLU A 39 1.67 -18.02 3.72
N LYS A 40 1.90 -19.25 3.25
CA LYS A 40 2.77 -19.51 2.10
C LYS A 40 2.17 -19.02 0.79
N ASP A 41 0.85 -18.85 0.74
CA ASP A 41 0.10 -18.42 -0.43
C ASP A 41 -0.09 -16.91 -0.50
N TYR A 42 0.39 -16.17 0.50
CA TYR A 42 0.28 -14.72 0.51
C TYR A 42 1.01 -14.11 -0.68
N PRO A 43 0.35 -13.24 -1.46
CA PRO A 43 0.88 -12.80 -2.73
C PRO A 43 2.08 -11.89 -2.52
N LYS A 44 3.17 -12.16 -3.25
CA LYS A 44 4.38 -11.34 -3.28
C LYS A 44 4.52 -10.59 -4.60
N THR A 45 3.79 -11.02 -5.61
CA THR A 45 3.77 -10.44 -6.96
C THR A 45 2.34 -10.23 -7.44
N TRP A 46 2.17 -9.37 -8.44
CA TRP A 46 0.86 -9.18 -9.10
C TRP A 46 0.35 -10.45 -9.81
N ALA A 47 1.24 -11.36 -10.20
CA ALA A 47 0.85 -12.66 -10.71
C ALA A 47 0.23 -13.52 -9.61
N ASP A 48 0.80 -13.50 -8.40
CA ASP A 48 0.23 -14.22 -7.24
C ASP A 48 -1.15 -13.68 -6.88
N VAL A 49 -1.34 -12.35 -6.89
CA VAL A 49 -2.64 -11.72 -6.60
C VAL A 49 -3.73 -12.21 -7.56
N ARG A 50 -3.41 -12.45 -8.83
CA ARG A 50 -4.38 -12.97 -9.80
C ARG A 50 -4.66 -14.47 -9.65
N ARG A 51 -3.76 -15.20 -9.00
CA ARG A 51 -3.85 -16.65 -8.81
C ARG A 51 -4.70 -17.01 -7.59
N VAL A 52 -4.63 -16.19 -6.53
CA VAL A 52 -5.34 -16.40 -5.26
C VAL A 52 -6.79 -15.95 -5.31
#